data_AF-A0A8J4BHV0-F1
#
_entry.id   AF-A0A8J4BHV0-F1
#
_cell.length_a   1.000
_cell.length_b   1.000
_cell.length_c   1.000
_cell.angle_alpha   90.00
_cell.angle_beta   90.00
_cell.angle_gamma   90.00
#
_symmetry.space_group_name_H-M   'P 1'
#
loop_
_entity.id
_entity.type
_entity.pdbx_description
1 polymer ?
#
loop_
_entity_poly.entity_id
_entity_poly.type
_entity_poly.pdbx_seq_one_letter_code
_entity_poly.pdbx_strand_id
1 'polypeptide(L)'
;LPSRKEMRQKLKCFWQALLRLDITVDSFLNLPENVFLLGRKRWGSSLYVRPCYRGIFDQMMELCSSPYTINQFLITGTPGIGKSFFAIVLMGWLVMEKVTSIVFDSYETRYLFMFKGTDVDVVEGNKMDFKDVIDDDTAW
;
A
#
# COMPACT_ATOMS: atom_id res chain seq x y z
N LEU A 1 -14.34 17.06 7.58
CA LEU A 1 -13.19 16.31 7.01
C LEU A 1 -12.03 16.44 7.99
N PRO A 2 -11.26 15.37 8.27
CA PRO A 2 -10.11 15.45 9.16
C PRO A 2 -9.09 16.48 8.63
N SER A 3 -8.35 17.12 9.53
CA SER A 3 -7.27 18.01 9.11
C SER A 3 -6.16 17.22 8.40
N ARG A 4 -5.37 17.87 7.53
CA ARG A 4 -4.22 17.22 6.86
C ARG A 4 -3.26 16.55 7.84
N LYS A 5 -2.94 17.24 8.95
CA LYS A 5 -2.09 16.70 10.03
C LYS A 5 -2.70 15.44 10.66
N GLU A 6 -4.00 15.44 10.91
CA GLU A 6 -4.72 14.30 11.46
C GLU A 6 -4.75 13.12 10.47
N MET A 7 -4.96 13.38 9.18
CA MET A 7 -4.94 12.34 8.15
C MET A 7 -3.55 11.69 8.03
N ARG A 8 -2.48 12.49 8.01
CA ARG A 8 -1.09 11.99 8.00
C ARG A 8 -0.82 11.10 9.22
N GLN A 9 -1.26 11.52 10.41
CA GLN A 9 -1.11 10.69 11.60
C GLN A 9 -1.88 9.38 11.50
N LYS A 10 -3.11 9.40 10.98
CA LYS A 10 -3.91 8.18 10.77
C LYS A 10 -3.28 7.23 9.75
N LEU A 11 -2.70 7.75 8.67
CA LEU A 11 -1.93 6.97 7.70
C LEU A 11 -0.69 6.35 8.34
N LYS A 12 0.06 7.13 9.15
CA LYS A 12 1.22 6.62 9.88
C LYS A 12 0.82 5.47 10.82
N CYS A 13 -0.23 5.64 11.61
CA CYS A 13 -0.75 4.56 12.47
C CYS A 13 -1.17 3.32 11.68
N PHE A 14 -1.86 3.50 10.56
CA PHE A 14 -2.27 2.40 9.68
C PHE A 14 -1.05 1.60 9.17
N TRP A 15 -0.06 2.28 8.59
CA TRP A 15 1.14 1.61 8.05
C TRP A 15 1.96 0.93 9.14
N GLN A 16 2.20 1.59 10.27
CA GLN A 16 2.92 0.98 11.40
C GLN A 16 2.18 -0.26 11.95
N ALA A 17 0.84 -0.27 11.92
CA ALA A 17 0.07 -1.45 12.29
C ALA A 17 0.23 -2.55 11.24
N LEU A 18 0.04 -2.24 9.96
CA LEU A 18 0.14 -3.20 8.87
C LEU A 18 1.50 -3.93 8.85
N LEU A 19 2.60 -3.18 9.05
CA LEU A 19 3.97 -3.73 9.03
C LEU A 19 4.30 -4.64 10.22
N ARG A 20 3.46 -4.67 11.26
CA ARG A 20 3.62 -5.57 12.41
C ARG A 20 2.73 -6.81 12.32
N LEU A 21 1.84 -6.86 11.34
CA LEU A 21 0.92 -7.97 11.14
C LEU A 21 1.53 -8.96 10.14
N ASP A 22 1.25 -10.24 10.36
CA ASP A 22 1.47 -11.25 9.35
C ASP A 22 0.35 -11.18 8.31
N ILE A 23 0.71 -11.11 7.03
CA ILE A 23 -0.25 -10.96 5.92
C ILE A 23 -0.45 -12.34 5.29
N THR A 24 -1.30 -13.15 5.91
CA THR A 24 -1.62 -14.52 5.47
C THR A 24 -2.83 -14.53 4.54
N VAL A 25 -2.77 -15.32 3.46
CA VAL A 25 -3.94 -15.56 2.59
C VAL A 25 -5.01 -16.41 3.27
N ASP A 26 -6.22 -16.34 2.73
CA ASP A 26 -7.41 -17.04 3.24
C ASP A 26 -7.74 -16.70 4.71
N SER A 27 -7.40 -15.47 5.12
CA SER A 27 -7.55 -15.03 6.49
C SER A 27 -7.94 -13.55 6.56
N PHE A 28 -8.41 -13.13 7.73
CA PHE A 28 -8.67 -11.72 8.00
C PHE A 28 -7.44 -11.07 8.62
N LEU A 29 -6.94 -10.04 7.94
CA LEU A 29 -6.01 -9.07 8.52
C LEU A 29 -6.81 -8.09 9.38
N ASN A 30 -6.65 -8.22 10.69
CA ASN A 30 -7.34 -7.38 11.68
C ASN A 30 -6.39 -6.31 12.21
N LEU A 31 -6.72 -5.05 11.95
CA LEU A 31 -6.01 -3.91 12.50
C LEU A 31 -6.36 -3.73 13.99
N PRO A 32 -5.44 -3.15 14.79
CA PRO A 32 -5.71 -2.79 16.18
C PRO A 32 -6.91 -1.84 16.32
N GLU A 33 -7.44 -1.75 17.54
CA GLU A 33 -8.55 -0.87 17.85
C GLU A 33 -8.26 0.59 17.42
N ASN A 34 -9.26 1.26 16.86
CA ASN A 34 -9.18 2.63 16.34
C ASN A 34 -8.17 2.87 15.20
N VAL A 35 -7.60 1.81 14.63
CA VAL A 35 -6.82 1.86 13.39
C VAL A 35 -7.69 1.39 12.22
N PHE A 36 -7.75 2.18 11.16
CA PHE A 36 -8.61 1.93 10.00
C PHE A 36 -7.78 1.84 8.72
N LEU A 37 -8.27 1.07 7.75
CA LEU A 37 -7.61 0.93 6.45
C LEU A 37 -7.37 2.30 5.80
N LEU A 38 -6.12 2.59 5.45
CA LEU A 38 -5.66 3.89 4.95
C LEU A 38 -6.10 5.08 5.81
N GLY A 39 -6.26 4.88 7.12
CA GLY A 39 -6.72 5.92 8.06
C GLY A 39 -8.20 6.32 7.90
N ARG A 40 -9.00 5.58 7.11
CA ARG A 40 -10.40 5.94 6.80
C ARG A 40 -11.38 5.02 7.51
N LYS A 41 -12.10 5.54 8.51
CA LYS A 41 -13.13 4.80 9.27
C LYS A 41 -14.15 4.07 8.38
N ARG A 42 -14.56 4.68 7.27
CA ARG A 42 -15.51 4.10 6.30
C ARG A 42 -15.03 2.79 5.64
N TRP A 43 -13.72 2.51 5.65
CA TRP A 43 -13.16 1.28 5.06
C TRP A 43 -13.04 0.16 6.09
N GLY A 44 -13.31 0.45 7.38
CA GLY A 44 -13.21 -0.53 8.45
C GLY A 44 -11.78 -0.79 8.91
N SER A 45 -11.65 -1.75 9.83
CA SER A 45 -10.39 -2.17 10.47
C SER A 45 -10.05 -3.62 10.19
N SER A 46 -10.78 -4.30 9.31
CA SER A 46 -10.56 -5.70 8.95
C SER A 46 -10.61 -5.88 7.44
N LEU A 47 -9.72 -6.71 6.92
CA LEU A 47 -9.57 -6.98 5.49
C LEU A 47 -9.38 -8.48 5.28
N TYR A 48 -10.25 -9.11 4.51
CA TYR A 48 -10.06 -10.50 4.10
C TYR A 48 -9.04 -10.58 2.96
N VAL A 49 -7.93 -11.27 3.20
CA VAL A 49 -6.86 -11.50 2.23
C VAL A 49 -7.23 -12.73 1.40
N ARG A 50 -7.67 -12.50 0.16
CA ARG A 50 -8.17 -13.59 -0.69
C ARG A 50 -7.03 -14.52 -1.13
N PRO A 51 -7.28 -15.84 -1.28
CA PRO A 51 -6.29 -16.80 -1.76
C PRO A 51 -5.61 -16.39 -3.07
N CYS A 52 -6.36 -15.79 -4.00
CA CYS A 52 -5.83 -15.39 -5.30
C CYS A 52 -4.84 -14.21 -5.24
N TYR A 53 -4.82 -13.42 -4.16
CA TYR A 53 -3.94 -12.25 -4.07
C TYR A 53 -2.47 -12.65 -4.14
N ARG A 54 -2.10 -13.75 -3.49
CA ARG A 54 -0.70 -14.20 -3.47
C ARG A 54 -0.22 -14.61 -4.86
N GLY A 55 -1.04 -15.38 -5.59
CA GLY A 55 -0.70 -15.78 -6.95
C GLY A 55 -0.54 -14.59 -7.91
N ILE A 56 -1.34 -13.53 -7.76
CA ILE A 56 -1.17 -12.30 -8.55
C ILE A 56 0.14 -11.61 -8.18
N PHE A 57 0.44 -11.48 -6.89
CA PHE A 57 1.68 -10.87 -6.41
C PHE A 57 2.92 -11.60 -6.91
N ASP A 58 2.97 -12.93 -6.76
CA ASP A 58 4.12 -13.73 -7.18
C ASP A 58 4.37 -13.58 -8.69
N GLN A 59 3.31 -13.58 -9.52
CA GLN A 59 3.42 -13.33 -10.97
C GLN A 59 3.95 -11.92 -11.27
N MET A 60 3.49 -10.90 -10.53
CA MET A 60 4.01 -9.53 -10.70
C MET A 60 5.52 -9.47 -10.40
N MET A 61 5.96 -10.09 -9.31
CA MET A 61 7.37 -10.09 -8.91
C MET A 61 8.26 -10.88 -9.89
N GLU A 62 7.74 -11.98 -10.45
CA GLU A 62 8.41 -12.74 -11.52
C GLU A 62 8.60 -11.88 -12.77
N LEU A 63 7.57 -11.14 -13.18
CA LEU A 63 7.64 -10.24 -14.35
C LEU A 63 8.60 -9.07 -14.13
N CYS A 64 8.67 -8.52 -12.91
CA CYS A 64 9.64 -7.49 -12.54
C CYS A 64 11.08 -7.99 -12.63
N SER A 65 11.30 -9.24 -12.24
CA SER A 65 12.63 -9.89 -12.26
C SER A 65 13.00 -10.45 -13.63
N SER A 66 12.10 -10.37 -14.62
CA SER A 66 12.32 -10.93 -15.96
C SER A 66 13.33 -10.10 -16.77
N PRO A 67 13.95 -10.67 -17.82
CA PRO A 67 14.88 -9.95 -18.69
C PRO A 67 14.27 -8.76 -19.43
N TYR A 68 12.93 -8.69 -19.50
CA TYR A 68 12.18 -7.60 -20.13
C TYR A 68 11.79 -6.50 -19.13
N THR A 69 12.05 -6.70 -17.83
CA THR A 69 11.84 -5.75 -16.72
C THR A 69 10.48 -5.05 -16.80
N ILE A 70 9.40 -5.82 -16.68
CA ILE A 70 8.05 -5.26 -16.66
C ILE A 70 7.79 -4.71 -15.25
N ASN A 71 7.78 -3.38 -15.13
CA ASN A 71 7.59 -2.65 -13.87
C ASN A 71 6.28 -1.82 -13.84
N GLN A 72 5.47 -1.87 -14.91
CA GLN A 72 4.20 -1.15 -15.00
C GLN A 72 3.04 -2.14 -15.10
N PHE A 73 2.13 -2.07 -14.12
CA PHE A 73 0.99 -2.98 -14.02
C PHE A 73 -0.33 -2.22 -13.97
N LEU A 74 -1.34 -2.75 -14.66
CA LEU A 74 -2.71 -2.25 -14.59
C LEU A 74 -3.61 -3.31 -13.94
N ILE A 75 -4.08 -3.03 -12.72
CA ILE A 75 -5.02 -3.92 -12.01
C ILE A 75 -6.44 -3.60 -12.45
N THR A 76 -7.03 -4.48 -13.26
CA THR A 76 -8.40 -4.34 -13.77
C THR A 76 -9.35 -5.40 -13.19
N GLY A 77 -10.65 -5.27 -13.46
CA GLY A 77 -11.68 -6.23 -13.03
C GLY A 77 -13.01 -5.57 -12.68
N THR A 78 -14.03 -6.38 -12.43
CA THR A 78 -15.39 -5.91 -12.15
C THR A 78 -15.47 -5.08 -10.86
N PRO A 79 -16.43 -4.13 -10.75
CA PRO A 79 -16.70 -3.44 -9.49
C PRO A 79 -16.95 -4.44 -8.34
N GLY A 80 -16.42 -4.16 -7.15
CA GLY A 80 -16.61 -5.02 -5.98
C GLY A 80 -15.73 -6.28 -5.91
N ILE A 81 -14.95 -6.61 -6.94
CA ILE A 81 -14.07 -7.81 -6.91
C ILE A 81 -12.88 -7.68 -5.93
N GLY A 82 -12.69 -6.51 -5.32
CA GLY A 82 -11.68 -6.29 -4.29
C GLY A 82 -10.36 -5.68 -4.75
N LYS A 83 -10.31 -5.04 -5.93
CA LYS A 83 -9.08 -4.39 -6.45
C LYS A 83 -8.42 -3.42 -5.45
N SER A 84 -9.20 -2.55 -4.82
CA SER A 84 -8.68 -1.57 -3.85
C SER A 84 -8.14 -2.23 -2.58
N PHE A 85 -8.71 -3.36 -2.16
CA PHE A 85 -8.22 -4.13 -1.03
C PHE A 85 -6.96 -4.91 -1.39
N PHE A 86 -6.89 -5.47 -2.61
CA PHE A 86 -5.66 -6.06 -3.13
C PHE A 86 -4.51 -5.05 -3.16
N ALA A 87 -4.75 -3.81 -3.60
CA ALA A 87 -3.71 -2.78 -3.60
C ALA A 87 -3.11 -2.52 -2.19
N ILE A 88 -3.94 -2.59 -1.13
CA ILE A 88 -3.45 -2.46 0.26
C ILE A 88 -2.52 -3.62 0.62
N VAL A 89 -2.94 -4.84 0.32
CA VAL A 89 -2.17 -6.07 0.60
C VAL A 89 -0.87 -6.08 -0.22
N LEU A 90 -0.94 -5.72 -1.50
CA LEU A 90 0.19 -5.59 -2.41
C LEU A 90 1.26 -4.66 -1.83
N MET A 91 0.89 -3.45 -1.43
CA MET A 91 1.85 -2.52 -0.82
C MET A 91 2.45 -3.09 0.47
N GLY A 92 1.68 -3.81 1.28
CA GLY A 92 2.21 -4.50 2.47
C GLY A 92 3.27 -5.54 2.13
N TRP A 93 3.02 -6.39 1.13
CA TRP A 93 4.00 -7.38 0.66
C TRP A 93 5.23 -6.73 0.01
N LEU A 94 5.07 -5.65 -0.75
CA LEU A 94 6.21 -4.90 -1.31
C LEU A 94 7.19 -4.44 -0.22
N VAL A 95 6.68 -3.93 0.91
CA VAL A 95 7.55 -3.53 2.03
C VAL A 95 8.22 -4.74 2.69
N MET A 96 7.54 -5.90 2.75
CA MET A 96 8.15 -7.15 3.21
C MET A 96 9.30 -7.60 2.27
N GLU A 97 9.17 -7.36 0.96
CA GLU A 97 10.20 -7.53 -0.07
C GLU A 97 11.24 -6.39 -0.12
N LYS A 98 11.38 -5.62 0.97
CA LYS A 98 12.39 -4.56 1.16
C LYS A 98 12.20 -3.30 0.31
N VAL A 99 11.03 -3.05 -0.26
CA VAL A 99 10.70 -1.74 -0.83
C VAL A 99 10.72 -0.67 0.27
N THR A 100 11.52 0.37 0.07
CA THR A 100 11.75 1.43 1.08
C THR A 100 10.83 2.64 0.89
N SER A 101 10.21 2.80 -0.28
CA SER A 101 9.33 3.92 -0.55
C SER A 101 8.19 3.54 -1.48
N ILE A 102 6.97 4.01 -1.14
CA ILE A 102 5.78 3.86 -1.98
C ILE A 102 5.13 5.23 -2.17
N VAL A 103 4.84 5.59 -3.42
CA VAL A 103 4.08 6.78 -3.77
C VAL A 103 2.62 6.40 -4.04
N PHE A 104 1.74 6.72 -3.10
CA PHE A 104 0.30 6.51 -3.25
C PHE A 104 -0.39 7.75 -3.78
N ASP A 105 -0.78 7.70 -5.06
CA ASP A 105 -1.55 8.75 -5.71
C ASP A 105 -3.06 8.49 -5.61
N SER A 106 -3.77 9.40 -4.96
CA SER A 106 -5.22 9.46 -4.96
C SER A 106 -5.68 10.70 -5.70
N TYR A 107 -6.91 10.71 -6.21
CA TYR A 107 -7.46 11.78 -7.04
C TYR A 107 -7.19 13.22 -6.57
N GLU A 108 -7.13 13.45 -5.26
CA GLU A 108 -6.97 14.77 -4.64
C GLU A 108 -5.61 14.97 -3.96
N THR A 109 -4.85 13.90 -3.71
CA THR A 109 -3.68 13.97 -2.84
C THR A 109 -2.73 12.83 -3.12
N ARG A 110 -1.44 13.13 -3.14
CA ARG A 110 -0.37 12.15 -3.24
C ARG A 110 0.33 12.03 -1.89
N TYR A 111 0.61 10.81 -1.48
CA TYR A 111 1.35 10.51 -0.27
C TYR A 111 2.61 9.74 -0.63
N LEU A 112 3.75 10.18 -0.11
CA LEU A 112 4.97 9.39 -0.09
C LEU A 112 5.07 8.71 1.28
N PHE A 113 5.14 7.38 1.27
CA PHE A 113 5.42 6.56 2.43
C PHE A 113 6.88 6.11 2.36
N MET A 114 7.66 6.40 3.40
CA MET A 114 9.06 5.99 3.52
C MET A 114 9.21 5.02 4.69
N PHE A 115 9.67 3.82 4.42
CA PHE A 115 9.70 2.71 5.37
C PHE A 115 11.11 2.50 5.92
N LYS A 116 11.24 2.41 7.25
CA LYS A 116 12.48 2.14 7.97
C LYS A 116 12.23 1.07 9.02
N GLY A 117 12.38 -0.19 8.62
CA GLY A 117 11.99 -1.33 9.47
C GLY A 117 10.48 -1.32 9.71
N THR A 118 10.06 -1.14 10.96
CA THR A 118 8.63 -1.03 11.34
C THR A 118 8.15 0.40 11.51
N ASP A 119 9.02 1.40 11.32
CA ASP A 119 8.61 2.80 11.30
C ASP A 119 8.33 3.29 9.87
N VAL A 120 7.47 4.29 9.77
CA VAL A 120 7.05 4.90 8.52
C VAL A 120 6.95 6.41 8.66
N ASP A 121 7.52 7.11 7.71
CA ASP A 121 7.32 8.54 7.53
C ASP A 121 6.34 8.78 6.39
N VAL A 122 5.42 9.73 6.59
CA VAL A 122 4.35 10.05 5.64
C VAL A 122 4.48 11.50 5.24
N VAL A 123 4.78 11.75 3.97
CA VAL A 123 4.83 13.09 3.38
C VAL A 123 3.63 13.26 2.45
N GLU A 124 2.89 14.35 2.62
CA GLU A 124 1.80 14.74 1.74
C GLU A 124 2.34 15.72 0.71
N GLY A 125 1.97 15.54 -0.56
CA GLY A 125 2.39 16.40 -1.65
C GLY A 125 1.39 16.44 -2.80
N ASN A 126 1.67 17.31 -3.77
CA ASN A 126 1.00 17.39 -5.04
C ASN A 126 1.71 16.55 -6.12
N LYS A 127 1.23 16.60 -7.37
CA LYS A 127 1.76 15.78 -8.47
C LYS A 127 3.24 16.04 -8.82
N MET A 128 3.74 17.24 -8.55
CA MET A 128 5.12 17.63 -8.84
C MET A 128 6.08 17.29 -7.70
N ASP A 129 5.58 17.21 -6.46
CA ASP A 129 6.43 17.12 -5.25
C ASP A 129 7.24 15.81 -5.15
N PHE A 130 6.83 14.76 -5.87
CA PHE A 130 7.48 13.44 -5.84
C PHE A 130 7.92 12.95 -7.21
N LYS A 131 8.11 13.86 -8.18
CA LYS A 131 8.53 13.47 -9.53
C LYS A 131 9.85 12.70 -9.51
N ASP A 132 10.85 13.23 -8.80
CA ASP A 132 12.17 12.60 -8.70
C ASP A 132 12.14 11.24 -7.98
N VAL A 133 11.15 11.02 -7.10
CA VAL A 133 10.96 9.73 -6.43
C VAL A 133 10.30 8.71 -7.36
N ILE A 134 9.36 9.15 -8.21
CA ILE A 134 8.69 8.28 -9.18
C ILE A 134 9.66 7.86 -10.29
N ASP A 135 10.61 8.73 -10.62
CA ASP A 135 11.64 8.46 -11.63
C ASP A 135 12.79 7.59 -11.06
N ASP A 136 12.76 7.21 -9.77
CA ASP A 136 13.71 6.29 -9.13
C ASP A 136 13.24 4.84 -9.27
N ASP A 137 14.06 3.99 -9.90
CA ASP A 137 13.77 2.57 -10.15
C ASP A 137 13.59 1.72 -8.86
N THR A 138 13.90 2.28 -7.69
CA THR A 138 13.73 1.62 -6.38
C THR A 138 12.41 1.98 -5.68
N ALA A 139 11.70 2.99 -6.19
CA ALA A 139 10.39 3.38 -5.68
C ALA A 139 9.26 2.60 -6.41
N TRP A 140 8.16 2.40 -5.68
CA TRP A 140 6.94 1.76 -6.19
C TRP A 140 5.73 2.69 -6.15
#